data_AF-A0A1M6S153-F1
#
_entry.id   AF-A0A1M6S153-F1
#
_cell.length_a   1.000
_cell.length_b   1.000
_cell.length_c   1.000
_cell.angle_alpha   90.00
_cell.angle_beta   90.00
_cell.angle_gamma   90.00
#
_symmetry.space_group_name_H-M   'P 1'
#
loop_
_entity.id
_entity.type
_entity.pdbx_description
1 polymer ?
#
loop_
_entity_poly.entity_id
_entity_poly.type
_entity_poly.pdbx_seq_one_letter_code
_entity_poly.pdbx_strand_id
1 'polypeptide(L)'
;MELKTVEEYSKEMTRGEFDKFTEVEELCPGNLGLMDIGSEECDIENCIKCWDKALVGITFKAAVPSLPIETMPVLKKLEELEIQSKNIKEQQEKLRVDLIKAMETHGVKKWDNEVMTVTYTAPTTKTSIDSKKLKEELPDVFAKYSKTSNVKSSIRIKLKGDK
;
A
#
# COMPACT_ATOMS: atom_id res chain seq x y z
N MET A 1 20.11 19.75 18.41
CA MET A 1 19.16 18.92 17.66
C MET A 1 18.19 18.32 18.65
N GLU A 2 16.89 18.41 18.41
CA GLU A 2 15.91 17.67 19.21
C GLU A 2 15.98 16.21 18.76
N LEU A 3 16.49 15.33 19.62
CA LEU A 3 16.54 13.90 19.33
C LEU A 3 15.11 13.35 19.44
N LYS A 4 14.64 12.69 18.37
CA LYS A 4 13.37 11.96 18.41
C LYS A 4 13.48 10.75 19.32
N THR A 5 12.33 10.25 19.77
CA THR A 5 12.26 8.98 20.49
C THR A 5 12.59 7.82 19.56
N VAL A 6 13.05 6.71 20.13
CA VAL A 6 13.34 5.51 19.34
C VAL A 6 12.10 4.95 18.66
N GLU A 7 10.92 5.08 19.26
CA GLU A 7 9.66 4.67 18.62
C GLU A 7 9.32 5.49 17.37
N GLU A 8 9.75 6.75 17.32
CA GLU A 8 9.61 7.59 16.13
C GLU A 8 10.64 7.18 15.07
N TYR A 9 11.90 6.98 15.48
CA TYR A 9 12.92 6.48 14.56
C TYR A 9 12.55 5.10 13.99
N SER A 10 12.00 4.20 14.79
CA SER A 10 11.63 2.84 14.34
C SER A 10 10.55 2.84 13.26
N LYS A 11 9.73 3.90 13.17
CA LYS A 11 8.73 4.11 12.11
C LYS A 11 9.34 4.71 10.85
N GLU A 12 10.38 5.53 11.00
CA GLU A 12 11.00 6.27 9.89
C GLU A 12 12.06 5.45 9.16
N MET A 13 12.88 4.69 9.90
CA MET A 13 14.05 3.98 9.38
C MET A 13 14.09 2.51 9.81
N THR A 14 14.88 1.73 9.08
CA THR A 14 15.16 0.32 9.37
C THR A 14 16.17 0.18 10.51
N ARG A 15 16.24 -1.01 11.15
CA ARG A 15 17.22 -1.29 12.21
C ARG A 15 18.65 -0.97 11.78
N GLY A 16 19.04 -1.40 10.58
CA GLY A 16 20.41 -1.16 10.08
C GLY A 16 20.71 0.30 9.72
N GLU A 17 19.69 1.10 9.36
CA GLU A 17 19.84 2.56 9.20
C GLU A 17 19.98 3.25 10.55
N PHE A 18 19.20 2.81 11.54
CA PHE A 18 19.28 3.29 12.91
C PHE A 18 20.64 2.99 13.54
N ASP A 19 21.19 1.79 13.34
CA ASP A 19 22.52 1.41 13.83
C ASP A 19 23.59 2.37 13.31
N LYS A 20 23.60 2.62 12.00
CA LYS A 20 24.52 3.58 11.36
C LYS A 20 24.33 5.00 11.86
N PHE A 21 23.08 5.43 12.05
CA PHE A 21 22.78 6.75 12.60
C PHE A 21 23.34 6.91 14.01
N THR A 22 23.11 5.94 14.89
CA THR A 22 23.61 5.97 16.27
C THR A 22 25.14 5.85 16.34
N GLU A 23 25.78 5.16 15.40
CA GLU A 23 27.23 5.10 15.29
C GLU A 23 27.83 6.44 14.83
N VAL A 24 27.25 7.07 13.81
CA VAL A 24 27.72 8.37 13.27
C VAL A 24 27.52 9.51 14.26
N GLU A 25 26.39 9.51 14.97
CA GLU A 25 26.07 10.54 15.96
C GLU A 25 26.57 10.20 17.38
N GLU A 26 27.33 9.10 17.52
CA GLU A 26 27.86 8.60 18.80
C GLU A 26 26.80 8.49 19.91
N LEU A 27 25.59 8.05 19.56
CA LEU A 27 24.44 7.96 20.45
C LEU A 27 24.41 6.64 21.23
N CYS A 28 24.24 6.75 22.55
CA CYS A 28 23.97 5.64 23.45
C CYS A 28 22.45 5.54 23.76
N PRO A 29 21.96 4.36 24.21
CA PRO A 29 20.58 4.22 24.67
C PRO A 29 20.14 5.23 25.75
N GLY A 30 21.04 5.63 26.65
CA GLY A 30 20.73 6.62 27.67
C GLY A 30 20.50 8.03 27.12
N ASN A 31 21.08 8.39 25.96
CA ASN A 31 20.79 9.67 25.30
C ASN A 31 19.34 9.75 24.82
N LEU A 32 18.69 8.61 24.60
CA LEU A 32 17.28 8.50 24.22
C LEU A 32 16.39 8.04 25.39
N GLY A 33 16.90 8.05 26.62
CA GLY A 33 16.14 7.73 27.84
C GLY A 33 15.73 6.26 27.98
N LEU A 34 16.39 5.34 27.26
CA LEU A 34 16.00 3.92 27.23
C LEU A 34 16.76 3.03 28.22
N MET A 35 17.85 3.50 28.83
CA MET A 35 18.64 2.70 29.77
C MET A 35 19.52 3.58 30.66
N ASP A 36 19.73 3.17 31.91
CA ASP A 36 20.72 3.79 32.79
C ASP A 36 22.13 3.33 32.40
N ILE A 37 22.97 4.27 31.98
CA ILE A 37 24.34 4.00 31.54
C ILE A 37 25.18 3.79 32.82
N GLY A 38 25.50 2.52 33.14
CA GLY A 38 26.24 2.17 34.35
C GLY A 38 25.79 0.90 35.10
N SER A 39 24.83 0.12 34.57
CA SER A 39 24.54 -1.22 35.08
C SER A 39 25.65 -2.22 34.70
N GLU A 40 25.85 -3.28 35.50
CA GLU A 40 26.96 -4.27 35.44
C GLU A 40 27.23 -4.92 34.06
N GLU A 41 26.39 -4.70 33.06
CA GLU A 41 26.53 -5.28 31.71
C GLU A 41 26.68 -4.24 30.57
N CYS A 42 26.73 -2.93 30.88
CA CYS A 42 26.85 -1.85 29.90
C CYS A 42 27.82 -0.75 30.39
N ASP A 43 29.09 -0.89 30.05
CA ASP A 43 30.14 0.08 30.36
C ASP A 43 29.98 1.38 29.56
N ILE A 44 30.36 2.50 30.19
CA ILE A 44 30.38 3.83 29.57
C ILE A 44 31.25 3.84 28.28
N GLU A 45 32.31 3.04 28.25
CA GLU A 45 33.27 2.98 27.15
C GLU A 45 32.75 2.22 25.91
N ASN A 46 31.68 1.41 26.03
CA ASN A 46 31.12 0.60 24.94
C ASN A 46 29.59 0.66 24.88
N CYS A 47 28.99 1.81 25.19
CA CYS A 47 27.53 1.99 25.25
C CYS A 47 26.78 1.62 23.95
N ILE A 48 27.44 1.72 22.78
CA ILE A 48 26.85 1.42 21.45
C ILE A 48 26.44 -0.06 21.36
N LYS A 49 27.11 -0.96 22.07
CA LYS A 49 26.78 -2.40 22.07
C LYS A 49 25.50 -2.73 22.87
N CYS A 50 24.95 -1.76 23.60
CA CYS A 50 23.78 -1.95 24.45
C CYS A 50 22.44 -1.71 23.75
N TRP A 51 22.46 -1.32 22.47
CA TRP A 51 21.24 -1.09 21.69
C TRP A 51 20.34 -2.32 21.60
N ASP A 52 20.89 -3.52 21.45
CA ASP A 52 20.05 -4.75 21.33
C ASP A 52 19.20 -5.02 22.57
N LYS A 53 19.70 -4.69 23.76
CA LYS A 53 18.95 -4.82 25.02
C LYS A 53 17.94 -3.69 25.21
N ALA A 54 18.34 -2.47 24.87
CA ALA A 54 17.49 -1.29 25.01
C ALA A 54 16.29 -1.29 24.04
N LEU A 55 16.39 -2.01 22.92
CA LEU A 55 15.37 -2.03 21.87
C LEU A 55 14.43 -3.25 21.95
N VAL A 56 14.49 -4.01 23.04
CA VAL A 56 13.57 -5.14 23.26
C VAL A 56 12.14 -4.62 23.26
N GLY A 57 11.32 -5.16 22.36
CA GLY A 57 9.91 -4.75 22.19
C GLY A 57 9.69 -3.64 21.16
N ILE A 58 10.75 -3.02 20.64
CA ILE A 58 10.66 -2.04 19.56
C ILE A 58 10.75 -2.74 18.22
N THR A 59 9.74 -2.53 17.38
CA THR A 59 9.72 -3.04 16.01
C THR A 59 10.11 -1.93 15.05
N PHE A 60 11.22 -2.16 14.35
CA PHE A 60 11.68 -1.28 13.28
C PHE A 60 10.97 -1.59 11.98
N LYS A 61 10.91 -0.60 11.10
CA LYS A 61 10.49 -0.78 9.72
C LYS A 61 11.29 -1.91 9.08
N ALA A 62 10.58 -2.87 8.47
CA ALA A 62 11.20 -3.99 7.79
C ALA A 62 12.10 -3.47 6.66
N ALA A 63 13.31 -4.02 6.56
CA ALA A 63 14.18 -3.79 5.42
C ALA A 63 13.49 -4.33 4.17
N VAL A 64 13.29 -3.46 3.17
CA VAL A 64 12.82 -3.90 1.87
C VAL A 64 13.98 -4.61 1.18
N PRO A 65 13.78 -5.83 0.64
CA PRO A 65 14.84 -6.52 -0.07
C PRO A 65 15.36 -5.64 -1.22
N SER A 66 16.67 -5.40 -1.22
CA SER A 66 17.29 -4.59 -2.26
C SER A 66 17.27 -5.35 -3.58
N LEU A 67 16.68 -4.74 -4.59
CA LEU A 67 16.88 -5.19 -5.96
C LEU A 67 18.27 -4.71 -6.44
N PRO A 68 18.90 -5.40 -7.40
CA PRO A 68 20.20 -4.98 -7.93
C PRO A 68 20.19 -3.52 -8.36
N ILE A 69 21.28 -2.79 -8.12
CA ILE A 69 21.37 -1.33 -8.38
C ILE A 69 21.01 -0.99 -9.82
N GLU A 70 21.37 -1.86 -10.77
CA GLU A 70 21.05 -1.73 -12.21
C GLU A 70 19.54 -1.68 -12.50
N THR A 71 18.70 -2.20 -11.60
CA THR A 71 17.23 -2.19 -11.72
C THR A 71 16.56 -0.97 -11.12
N MET A 72 17.28 -0.16 -10.33
CA MET A 72 16.77 1.09 -9.74
C MET A 72 16.23 2.10 -10.76
N PRO A 73 16.89 2.38 -11.91
CA PRO A 73 16.32 3.28 -12.91
C PRO A 73 15.02 2.74 -13.52
N VAL A 74 14.91 1.42 -13.68
CA VAL A 74 13.70 0.77 -14.19
C VAL A 74 12.56 0.88 -13.18
N LEU A 75 12.86 0.66 -11.89
CA LEU A 75 11.89 0.77 -10.81
C LEU A 75 11.34 2.19 -10.66
N LYS A 76 12.21 3.21 -10.69
CA LYS A 76 11.80 4.61 -10.63
C LYS A 76 10.88 4.98 -11.80
N LYS A 77 11.24 4.57 -13.02
CA LYS A 77 10.41 4.82 -14.20
C LYS A 77 9.05 4.12 -14.10
N LEU A 78 9.01 2.91 -13.54
CA LEU A 78 7.76 2.18 -13.31
C LEU A 78 6.87 2.87 -12.28
N GLU A 79 7.44 3.37 -11.19
CA GLU A 79 6.73 4.13 -10.16
C GLU A 79 6.10 5.41 -10.73
N GLU A 80 6.87 6.18 -11.51
CA GLU A 80 6.36 7.37 -12.19
C GLU A 80 5.19 7.06 -13.12
N LEU A 81 5.27 5.98 -13.90
CA LEU A 81 4.20 5.55 -14.81
C LEU A 81 2.94 5.12 -14.05
N GLU A 82 3.06 4.39 -12.94
CA GLU A 82 1.90 4.01 -12.11
C GLU A 82 1.21 5.22 -11.49
N ILE A 83 1.97 6.22 -11.04
CA ILE A 83 1.41 7.48 -10.51
C ILE A 83 0.66 8.23 -11.62
N GLN A 84 1.26 8.36 -12.81
CA GLN A 84 0.63 9.02 -13.95
C GLN A 84 -0.65 8.31 -14.36
N SER A 85 -0.62 6.97 -14.45
CA SER A 85 -1.79 6.18 -14.77
C SER A 85 -2.92 6.44 -13.78
N LYS A 86 -2.63 6.39 -12.48
CA LYS A 86 -3.65 6.60 -11.45
C LYS A 86 -4.33 7.96 -11.62
N ASN A 87 -3.55 9.01 -11.89
CA ASN A 87 -4.08 10.35 -12.13
C ASN A 87 -4.96 10.39 -13.40
N ILE A 88 -4.49 9.80 -14.50
CA ILE A 88 -5.26 9.71 -15.75
C ILE A 88 -6.59 8.98 -15.54
N LYS A 89 -6.61 7.88 -14.78
CA LYS A 89 -7.84 7.17 -14.41
C LYS A 89 -8.81 8.05 -13.65
N GLU A 90 -8.33 8.75 -12.64
CA GLU A 90 -9.17 9.63 -11.82
C GLU A 90 -9.76 10.76 -12.66
N GLN A 91 -8.98 11.33 -13.59
CA GLN A 91 -9.47 12.33 -14.53
C GLN A 91 -10.51 11.74 -15.50
N GLN A 92 -10.26 10.56 -16.06
CA GLN A 92 -11.21 9.87 -16.94
C GLN A 92 -12.56 9.59 -16.25
N GLU A 93 -12.54 9.13 -14.99
CA GLU A 93 -13.76 8.87 -14.23
C GLU A 93 -14.56 10.15 -13.97
N LYS A 94 -13.88 11.25 -13.61
CA LYS A 94 -14.55 12.56 -13.46
C LYS A 94 -15.21 13.00 -14.76
N LEU A 95 -14.48 12.94 -15.87
CA LEU A 95 -15.01 13.31 -17.19
C LEU A 95 -16.17 12.40 -17.63
N ARG A 96 -16.14 11.10 -17.31
CA ARG A 96 -17.27 10.19 -17.57
C ARG A 96 -18.51 10.59 -16.79
N VAL A 97 -18.37 10.89 -15.50
CA VAL A 97 -19.51 11.32 -14.66
C VAL A 97 -20.11 12.61 -15.19
N ASP A 98 -19.28 13.58 -15.57
CA ASP A 98 -19.75 14.86 -16.12
C ASP A 98 -20.41 14.68 -17.48
N LEU A 99 -19.86 13.81 -18.34
CA LEU A 99 -20.46 13.45 -19.63
C LEU A 99 -21.81 12.76 -19.46
N ILE A 100 -21.95 11.82 -18.52
CA ILE A 100 -23.24 11.16 -18.22
C ILE A 100 -24.27 12.21 -17.79
N LYS A 101 -23.92 13.10 -16.86
CA LYS A 101 -24.82 14.18 -16.41
C LYS A 101 -25.25 15.10 -17.56
N ALA A 102 -24.31 15.45 -18.45
CA ALA A 102 -24.62 16.26 -19.62
C ALA A 102 -25.54 15.51 -20.60
N MET A 103 -25.29 14.23 -20.86
CA MET A 103 -26.15 13.40 -21.73
C MET A 103 -27.55 13.21 -21.13
N GLU A 104 -27.66 13.07 -19.81
CA GLU A 104 -28.94 13.03 -19.07
C GLU A 104 -29.70 14.35 -19.18
N THR A 105 -29.03 15.47 -18.90
CA THR A 105 -29.65 16.82 -18.89
C THR A 105 -30.13 17.23 -20.28
N HIS A 106 -29.36 16.90 -21.32
CA HIS A 106 -29.68 17.24 -22.71
C HIS A 106 -30.45 16.14 -23.46
N GLY A 107 -30.77 15.02 -22.82
CA GLY A 107 -31.54 13.93 -23.43
C GLY A 107 -30.84 13.22 -24.60
N VAL A 108 -29.51 13.31 -24.68
CA VAL A 108 -28.71 12.73 -25.76
C VAL A 108 -28.49 11.24 -25.48
N LYS A 109 -29.14 10.37 -26.25
CA LYS A 109 -29.03 8.90 -26.10
C LYS A 109 -27.80 8.30 -26.77
N LYS A 110 -27.38 8.89 -27.89
CA LYS A 110 -26.21 8.47 -28.66
C LYS A 110 -25.50 9.70 -29.19
N TRP A 111 -24.19 9.75 -29.01
CA TRP A 111 -23.29 10.71 -29.61
C TRP A 111 -22.21 9.93 -30.35
N ASP A 112 -21.88 10.34 -31.57
CA ASP A 112 -21.00 9.57 -32.46
C ASP A 112 -20.15 10.53 -33.31
N ASN A 113 -18.86 10.26 -33.44
CA ASN A 113 -17.95 10.97 -34.33
C ASN A 113 -16.93 10.00 -34.94
N GLU A 114 -16.00 10.49 -35.77
CA GLU A 114 -14.98 9.64 -36.43
C GLU A 114 -14.01 8.93 -35.45
N VAL A 115 -13.98 9.33 -34.18
CA VAL A 115 -12.99 8.87 -33.19
C VAL A 115 -13.61 8.01 -32.08
N MET A 116 -14.86 8.25 -31.68
CA MET A 116 -15.55 7.54 -30.61
C MET A 116 -17.07 7.65 -30.68
N THR A 117 -17.73 6.57 -30.23
CA THR A 117 -19.18 6.53 -30.02
C THR A 117 -19.48 6.46 -28.53
N VAL A 118 -20.36 7.34 -28.03
CA VAL A 118 -20.85 7.35 -26.66
C VAL A 118 -22.35 7.09 -26.67
N THR A 119 -22.76 5.98 -26.04
CA THR A 119 -24.18 5.63 -25.89
C THR A 119 -24.54 5.74 -24.42
N TYR A 120 -25.52 6.58 -24.11
CA TYR A 120 -26.08 6.67 -22.76
C TYR A 120 -27.17 5.61 -22.60
N THR A 121 -26.98 4.73 -21.61
CA THR A 121 -27.99 3.76 -21.19
C THR A 121 -28.46 4.16 -19.81
N ALA A 122 -29.78 4.30 -19.63
CA ALA A 122 -30.36 4.66 -18.36
C ALA A 122 -29.94 3.67 -17.25
N PRO A 123 -29.78 4.13 -16.00
CA PRO A 123 -29.44 3.26 -14.88
C PRO A 123 -30.45 2.11 -14.78
N THR A 124 -29.94 0.88 -14.86
CA THR A 124 -30.73 -0.34 -14.67
C THR A 124 -30.44 -0.93 -13.31
N THR A 125 -31.48 -1.42 -12.64
CA THR A 125 -31.35 -2.10 -11.35
C THR A 125 -30.83 -3.51 -11.59
N LYS A 126 -29.61 -3.79 -11.12
CA LYS A 126 -29.06 -5.13 -11.10
C LYS A 126 -29.23 -5.73 -9.71
N THR A 127 -30.08 -6.73 -9.59
CA THR A 127 -30.21 -7.53 -8.38
C THR A 127 -29.06 -8.53 -8.34
N SER A 128 -28.14 -8.37 -7.40
CA SER A 128 -27.06 -9.33 -7.15
C SER A 128 -27.33 -10.05 -5.83
N ILE A 129 -27.13 -11.37 -5.83
CA ILE A 129 -27.31 -12.19 -4.63
C ILE A 129 -26.05 -12.05 -3.77
N ASP A 130 -26.22 -11.66 -2.50
CA ASP A 130 -25.14 -11.65 -1.52
C ASP A 130 -24.82 -13.09 -1.10
N SER A 131 -23.89 -13.70 -1.83
CA SER A 131 -23.43 -15.07 -1.61
C SER A 131 -22.82 -15.32 -0.22
N LYS A 132 -22.45 -14.28 0.54
CA LYS A 132 -21.95 -14.44 1.91
C LYS A 132 -23.12 -14.64 2.87
N LYS A 133 -24.11 -13.76 2.83
CA LYS A 133 -25.34 -13.89 3.64
C LYS A 133 -26.10 -15.17 3.30
N LEU A 134 -26.16 -15.55 2.02
CA LEU A 134 -26.81 -16.80 1.60
C LEU A 134 -26.14 -18.05 2.21
N LYS A 135 -24.83 -18.04 2.44
CA LYS A 135 -24.11 -19.14 3.12
C LYS A 135 -24.42 -19.20 4.61
N GLU A 136 -24.56 -18.06 5.26
CA GLU A 136 -24.79 -17.95 6.71
C GLU A 136 -26.24 -18.26 7.07
N GLU A 137 -27.20 -17.77 6.29
CA GLU A 137 -28.63 -17.91 6.59
C GLU A 137 -29.27 -19.17 5.99
N LEU A 138 -28.84 -19.61 4.79
CA LEU A 138 -29.44 -20.74 4.07
C LEU A 138 -28.37 -21.63 3.38
N PRO A 139 -27.56 -22.36 4.17
CA PRO A 139 -26.47 -23.18 3.66
C PRO A 139 -26.92 -24.29 2.70
N ASP A 140 -28.11 -24.87 2.93
CA ASP A 140 -28.67 -25.93 2.08
C ASP A 140 -28.97 -25.46 0.65
N VAL A 141 -29.45 -24.21 0.51
CA VAL A 141 -29.72 -23.59 -0.80
C VAL A 141 -28.42 -23.21 -1.47
N PHE A 142 -27.45 -22.66 -0.72
CA PHE A 142 -26.13 -22.36 -1.25
C PHE A 142 -25.44 -23.61 -1.81
N ALA A 143 -25.49 -24.74 -1.09
CA ALA A 143 -24.90 -26.00 -1.53
C ALA A 143 -25.57 -26.55 -2.80
N LYS A 144 -26.90 -26.44 -2.90
CA LYS A 144 -27.68 -26.96 -4.05
C LYS A 144 -27.42 -26.21 -5.36
N TYR A 145 -27.11 -24.91 -5.29
CA TYR A 145 -26.91 -24.06 -6.48
C TYR A 145 -25.45 -23.66 -6.71
N SER A 146 -24.51 -24.12 -5.89
CA SER A 146 -23.08 -23.86 -6.08
C SER A 146 -22.43 -24.90 -6.97
N LYS A 147 -21.84 -24.44 -8.08
CA LYS A 147 -21.00 -25.28 -8.95
C LYS A 147 -19.53 -24.98 -8.66
N THR A 148 -18.84 -25.91 -8.01
CA THR A 148 -17.40 -25.82 -7.77
C THR A 148 -16.65 -26.29 -9.01
N SER A 149 -16.01 -25.37 -9.74
CA SER A 149 -15.05 -25.71 -10.77
C SER A 149 -13.62 -25.55 -10.24
N ASN A 150 -12.77 -26.52 -10.52
CA ASN A 150 -11.35 -26.45 -10.19
C ASN A 150 -10.67 -25.48 -11.16
N VAL A 151 -10.36 -24.28 -10.67
CA VAL A 151 -9.61 -23.27 -11.44
C VAL A 151 -8.13 -23.49 -11.16
N LYS A 152 -7.33 -23.66 -12.22
CA LYS A 152 -5.88 -23.85 -12.14
C LYS A 152 -5.22 -22.67 -11.42
N SER A 153 -4.10 -22.95 -10.74
CA SER A 153 -3.26 -21.93 -10.10
C SER A 153 -2.90 -20.83 -11.10
N SER A 154 -3.28 -19.58 -10.80
CA SER A 154 -2.90 -18.40 -11.56
C SER A 154 -2.29 -17.35 -10.63
N ILE A 155 -1.19 -16.74 -11.08
CA ILE A 155 -0.58 -15.58 -10.42
C ILE A 155 -1.26 -14.34 -11.00
N ARG A 156 -1.86 -13.51 -10.14
CA ARG A 156 -2.49 -12.24 -10.52
C ARG A 156 -1.60 -11.08 -10.07
N ILE A 157 -0.89 -10.47 -11.02
CA ILE A 157 -0.20 -9.19 -10.84
C ILE A 157 -1.20 -8.09 -11.26
N LYS A 158 -1.61 -7.24 -10.31
CA LYS A 158 -2.42 -6.03 -10.59
C LYS A 158 -1.47 -4.84 -10.73
N LEU A 159 -1.27 -4.38 -11.96
CA LEU A 159 -0.86 -3.00 -12.23
C LEU A 159 -2.11 -2.12 -12.16
N LYS A 160 -2.02 -0.93 -11.56
CA LYS A 160 -3.13 0.02 -11.56
C LYS A 160 -3.00 1.03 -12.72
N GLY A 161 -2.55 0.58 -13.89
CA GLY A 161 -2.92 1.10 -15.21
C GLY A 161 -1.76 1.74 -15.97
N ASP A 162 -1.94 2.31 -17.17
CA ASP A 162 -3.06 2.36 -18.11
C ASP A 162 -2.42 2.57 -19.48
N LYS A 163 -3.00 1.91 -20.49
CA LYS A 163 -2.84 2.12 -21.94
C LYS A 163 -1.45 1.91 -22.56
#